data_AF-A0A5C5T3W6-F1
#
_entry.id   AF-A0A5C5T3W6-F1
#
_cell.length_a   1.000
_cell.length_b   1.000
_cell.length_c   1.000
_cell.angle_alpha   90.00
_cell.angle_beta   90.00
_cell.angle_gamma   90.00
#
_symmetry.space_group_name_H-M   'P 1'
#
loop_
_entity.id
_entity.type
_entity.pdbx_description
1 polymer ?
#
loop_
_entity_poly.entity_id
_entity_poly.type
_entity_poly.pdbx_seq_one_letter_code
_entity_poly.pdbx_strand_id
1 'polypeptide(L)'
;MWSGPDPAQASATWRDTPAVAELVRRVAPRRVSVEEASGEIHRFLVAAPGDRNAVATQIFAGLFESLGAERSAIMRGIRRYGTRQAALTERIEKARHDRDALDRDSTDPKVRERRVELEAQMTWDTRIFEDRERLLPVICEQPVLIERRLFALSRALAEELN
;
A
#
# COMPACT_ATOMS: atom_id res chain seq x y z
N MET A 1 14.93 -12.96 -6.91
CA MET A 1 14.09 -13.18 -8.10
C MET A 1 13.80 -14.66 -8.17
N TRP A 2 12.57 -15.06 -8.51
CA TRP A 2 12.19 -16.48 -8.61
C TRP A 2 13.07 -17.21 -9.62
N SER A 3 13.53 -18.40 -9.28
CA SER A 3 14.43 -19.22 -10.10
C SER A 3 13.85 -20.60 -10.42
N GLY A 4 12.60 -20.86 -10.06
CA GLY A 4 11.91 -22.10 -10.38
C GLY A 4 11.16 -22.05 -11.72
N PRO A 5 10.31 -23.04 -12.00
CA PRO A 5 9.49 -23.12 -13.21
C PRO A 5 8.64 -21.87 -13.44
N ASP A 6 8.24 -21.61 -14.70
CA ASP A 6 7.39 -20.47 -15.04
C ASP A 6 6.08 -20.48 -14.22
N PRO A 7 5.85 -19.48 -13.36
CA PRO A 7 4.68 -19.42 -12.50
C PRO A 7 3.40 -19.03 -13.25
N ALA A 8 3.46 -18.65 -14.54
CA ALA A 8 2.30 -18.24 -15.31
C ALA A 8 1.22 -19.34 -15.39
N GLN A 9 1.62 -20.61 -15.51
CA GLN A 9 0.66 -21.72 -15.50
C GLN A 9 0.08 -21.96 -14.10
N ALA A 10 0.88 -21.81 -13.06
CA ALA A 10 0.47 -21.99 -11.68
C ALA A 10 -0.44 -20.85 -11.17
N SER A 11 -0.31 -19.65 -11.74
CA SER A 11 -1.18 -18.48 -11.49
C SER A 11 -2.67 -18.79 -11.74
N ALA A 12 -2.96 -19.66 -12.72
CA ALA A 12 -4.32 -20.09 -13.02
C ALA A 12 -4.88 -21.14 -12.05
N THR A 13 -4.03 -21.93 -11.38
CA THR A 13 -4.45 -23.17 -10.69
C THR A 13 -4.19 -23.17 -9.19
N TRP A 14 -3.31 -22.33 -8.64
CA TRP A 14 -2.97 -22.37 -7.21
C TRP A 14 -4.17 -22.13 -6.28
N ARG A 15 -5.19 -21.39 -6.76
CA ARG A 15 -6.45 -21.14 -6.03
C ARG A 15 -7.32 -22.38 -5.93
N ASP A 16 -7.22 -23.26 -6.93
CA ASP A 16 -7.99 -24.50 -7.01
C ASP A 16 -7.35 -25.62 -6.17
N THR A 17 -6.14 -25.39 -5.65
CA THR A 17 -5.47 -26.24 -4.66
C THR A 17 -5.73 -25.70 -3.26
N PRO A 18 -6.73 -26.19 -2.49
CA PRO A 18 -7.19 -25.52 -1.27
C PRO A 18 -6.10 -25.41 -0.20
N ALA A 19 -5.22 -26.41 -0.10
CA ALA A 19 -4.10 -26.41 0.84
C ALA A 19 -3.08 -25.31 0.54
N VAL A 20 -2.75 -25.09 -0.73
CA VAL A 20 -1.85 -24.00 -1.17
C VAL A 20 -2.52 -22.65 -0.95
N ALA A 21 -3.79 -22.52 -1.34
CA ALA A 21 -4.53 -21.28 -1.17
C ALA A 21 -4.63 -20.85 0.30
N GLU A 22 -4.89 -21.80 1.20
CA GLU A 22 -4.93 -21.59 2.64
C GLU A 22 -3.54 -21.22 3.20
N LEU A 23 -2.45 -21.87 2.77
CA LEU A 23 -1.09 -21.47 3.14
C LEU A 23 -0.79 -20.02 2.71
N VAL A 24 -1.06 -19.68 1.45
CA VAL A 24 -0.82 -18.32 0.93
C VAL A 24 -1.59 -17.29 1.74
N ARG A 25 -2.86 -17.56 2.09
CA ARG A 25 -3.65 -16.67 2.95
C ARG A 25 -3.06 -16.47 4.35
N ARG A 26 -2.40 -17.48 4.91
CA ARG A 26 -1.73 -17.37 6.21
C ARG A 26 -0.43 -16.60 6.13
N VAL A 27 0.41 -16.87 5.14
CA VAL A 27 1.81 -16.38 5.13
C VAL A 27 2.01 -15.10 4.31
N ALA A 28 1.09 -14.75 3.40
CA ALA A 28 1.17 -13.49 2.66
C ALA A 28 1.05 -12.23 3.55
N PRO A 29 0.12 -12.14 4.52
CA PRO A 29 -0.09 -10.93 5.32
C PRO A 29 1.19 -10.39 5.98
N ARG A 30 1.43 -9.09 5.85
CA ARG A 30 2.63 -8.40 6.38
C ARG A 30 2.86 -8.51 7.89
N ARG A 31 1.79 -8.79 8.65
CA ARG A 31 1.85 -8.99 10.11
C ARG A 31 2.59 -10.28 10.50
N VAL A 32 2.66 -11.24 9.59
CA VAL A 32 3.45 -12.46 9.77
C VAL A 32 4.89 -12.11 9.41
N SER A 33 5.87 -12.46 10.24
CA SER A 33 7.26 -12.14 9.91
C SER A 33 7.73 -12.90 8.66
N VAL A 34 8.85 -12.51 8.06
CA VAL A 34 9.41 -13.27 6.93
C VAL A 34 9.88 -14.64 7.42
N GLU A 35 10.46 -14.70 8.61
CA GLU A 35 10.99 -15.90 9.23
C GLU A 35 9.88 -16.92 9.54
N GLU A 36 8.76 -16.45 10.12
CA GLU A 36 7.59 -17.29 10.42
C GLU A 36 6.95 -17.82 9.13
N ALA A 37 6.74 -16.95 8.15
CA ALA A 37 6.19 -17.30 6.85
C ALA A 37 7.07 -18.33 6.12
N SER A 38 8.39 -18.12 6.07
CA SER A 38 9.35 -19.07 5.49
C SER A 38 9.32 -20.42 6.21
N GLY A 39 9.24 -20.42 7.55
CA GLY A 39 9.11 -21.65 8.34
C GLY A 39 7.81 -22.41 8.07
N GLU A 40 6.69 -21.72 7.89
CA GLU A 40 5.42 -22.34 7.48
C GLU A 40 5.51 -22.93 6.06
N ILE A 41 6.10 -22.21 5.12
CA ILE A 41 6.31 -22.67 3.74
C ILE A 41 7.17 -23.94 3.73
N HIS A 42 8.29 -23.94 4.45
CA HIS A 42 9.16 -25.11 4.57
C HIS A 42 8.41 -26.32 5.12
N ARG A 43 7.71 -26.16 6.26
CA ARG A 43 6.91 -27.24 6.86
C ARG A 43 5.86 -27.77 5.90
N PHE A 44 5.20 -26.89 5.15
CA PHE A 44 4.22 -27.28 4.16
C PHE A 44 4.84 -28.09 3.02
N LEU A 45 5.98 -27.66 2.47
CA LEU A 45 6.67 -28.37 1.40
C LEU A 45 7.21 -29.74 1.83
N VAL A 46 7.70 -29.86 3.07
CA VAL A 46 8.14 -31.16 3.63
C VAL A 46 6.97 -32.13 3.78
N ALA A 47 5.78 -31.64 4.15
CA ALA A 47 4.60 -32.47 4.34
C ALA A 47 3.79 -32.69 3.04
N ALA A 48 4.07 -31.95 1.97
CA ALA A 48 3.30 -31.99 0.74
C ALA A 48 3.54 -33.31 -0.02
N PRO A 49 2.48 -34.07 -0.35
CA PRO A 49 2.62 -35.20 -1.25
C PRO A 49 2.81 -34.73 -2.70
N GLY A 50 3.64 -35.43 -3.47
CA GLY A 50 3.80 -35.20 -4.91
C GLY A 50 5.03 -34.37 -5.28
N ASP A 51 4.95 -33.68 -6.41
CA ASP A 51 6.05 -32.88 -6.95
C ASP A 51 6.23 -31.58 -6.16
N ARG A 52 7.27 -31.55 -5.31
CA ARG A 52 7.65 -30.39 -4.51
C ARG A 52 7.87 -29.13 -5.35
N ASN A 53 8.43 -29.26 -6.55
CA ASN A 53 8.69 -28.11 -7.42
C ASN A 53 7.39 -27.52 -7.95
N ALA A 54 6.44 -28.37 -8.35
CA ALA A 54 5.11 -27.93 -8.76
C ALA A 54 4.38 -27.22 -7.61
N VAL A 55 4.42 -27.78 -6.39
CA VAL A 55 3.81 -27.16 -5.21
C VAL A 55 4.47 -25.83 -4.86
N ALA A 56 5.80 -25.76 -4.82
CA ALA A 56 6.54 -24.52 -4.57
C ALA A 56 6.22 -23.43 -5.61
N THR A 57 6.06 -23.81 -6.89
CA THR A 57 5.65 -22.89 -7.96
C THR A 57 4.25 -22.34 -7.73
N GLN A 58 3.29 -23.16 -7.27
CA GLN A 58 1.95 -22.68 -6.91
C GLN A 58 1.98 -21.73 -5.71
N ILE A 59 2.78 -22.01 -4.68
CA ILE A 59 2.94 -21.12 -3.53
C ILE A 59 3.52 -19.77 -3.99
N PHE A 60 4.58 -19.79 -4.81
CA PHE A 60 5.17 -18.58 -5.37
C PHE A 60 4.13 -17.76 -6.15
N ALA A 61 3.38 -18.41 -7.05
CA ALA A 61 2.36 -17.74 -7.85
C ALA A 61 1.30 -17.05 -6.97
N GLY A 62 0.82 -17.74 -5.93
CA GLY A 62 -0.14 -17.17 -4.98
C GLY A 62 0.42 -16.00 -4.16
N LEU A 63 1.68 -16.08 -3.71
CA LEU A 63 2.34 -14.97 -3.02
C LEU A 63 2.55 -13.76 -3.92
N PHE A 64 3.00 -14.00 -5.15
CA PHE A 64 3.24 -12.96 -6.15
C PHE A 64 1.95 -12.19 -6.45
N GLU A 65 0.86 -12.89 -6.71
CA GLU A 65 -0.44 -12.26 -6.98
C GLU A 65 -1.01 -11.56 -5.75
N SER A 66 -0.96 -12.19 -4.58
CA SER A 66 -1.55 -11.62 -3.35
C SER A 66 -0.84 -10.34 -2.93
N LEU A 67 0.51 -10.37 -2.87
CA LEU A 67 1.31 -9.20 -2.50
C LEU A 67 1.31 -8.15 -3.62
N GLY A 68 1.31 -8.56 -4.89
CA GLY A 68 1.17 -7.66 -6.04
C GLY A 68 -0.17 -6.92 -6.04
N ALA A 69 -1.26 -7.59 -5.68
CA ALA A 69 -2.58 -7.00 -5.54
C ALA A 69 -2.63 -6.00 -4.38
N GLU A 70 -2.06 -6.33 -3.22
CA GLU A 70 -1.96 -5.43 -2.06
C GLU A 70 -1.17 -4.17 -2.43
N ARG A 71 0.02 -4.33 -3.01
CA ARG A 71 0.86 -3.23 -3.49
C ARG A 71 0.08 -2.31 -4.43
N SER A 72 -0.63 -2.90 -5.39
CA SER A 72 -1.42 -2.14 -6.36
C SER A 72 -2.55 -1.36 -5.70
N ALA A 73 -3.21 -1.94 -4.69
CA ALA A 73 -4.24 -1.26 -3.90
C ALA A 73 -3.68 -0.07 -3.12
N ILE A 74 -2.51 -0.23 -2.49
CA ILE A 74 -1.80 0.85 -1.78
C ILE A 74 -1.42 1.98 -2.76
N MET A 75 -0.82 1.64 -3.91
CA MET A 75 -0.44 2.63 -4.93
C MET A 75 -1.65 3.44 -5.43
N ARG A 76 -2.80 2.79 -5.62
CA ARG A 76 -4.06 3.50 -5.94
C ARG A 76 -4.49 4.43 -4.80
N GLY A 77 -4.31 4.02 -3.55
CA GLY A 77 -4.54 4.84 -2.36
C GLY A 77 -3.64 6.08 -2.32
N ILE A 78 -2.34 5.92 -2.58
CA ILE A 78 -1.36 7.01 -2.65
C ILE A 78 -1.74 8.01 -3.75
N ARG A 79 -2.17 7.53 -4.92
CA ARG A 79 -2.62 8.42 -5.99
C ARG A 79 -3.84 9.25 -5.57
N ARG A 80 -4.85 8.62 -4.96
CA ARG A 80 -6.02 9.34 -4.41
C ARG A 80 -5.62 10.33 -3.32
N TYR A 81 -4.63 9.98 -2.50
CA TYR A 81 -4.08 10.87 -1.48
C TYR A 81 -3.49 12.13 -2.11
N GLY A 82 -2.65 11.99 -3.14
CA GLY A 82 -2.09 13.11 -3.89
C GLY A 82 -3.16 14.01 -4.52
N THR A 83 -4.19 13.43 -5.15
CA THR A 83 -5.32 14.22 -5.69
C THR A 83 -6.03 15.02 -4.58
N ARG A 84 -6.19 14.47 -3.38
CA ARG A 84 -6.78 15.18 -2.24
C ARG A 84 -5.85 16.25 -1.66
N GLN A 85 -4.53 16.10 -1.78
CA GLN A 85 -3.59 17.18 -1.44
C GLN A 85 -3.75 18.36 -2.39
N ALA A 86 -3.77 18.10 -3.69
CA ALA A 86 -3.96 19.15 -4.70
C ALA A 86 -5.26 19.93 -4.47
N ALA A 87 -6.38 19.23 -4.24
CA ALA A 87 -7.66 19.86 -3.93
C ALA A 87 -7.64 20.67 -2.62
N LEU A 88 -6.84 20.26 -1.62
CA LEU A 88 -6.67 21.02 -0.38
C LEU A 88 -5.86 22.29 -0.63
N THR A 89 -4.77 22.21 -1.39
CA THR A 89 -3.99 23.37 -1.83
C THR A 89 -4.86 24.36 -2.61
N GLU A 90 -5.68 23.89 -3.55
CA GLU A 90 -6.62 24.73 -4.30
C GLU A 90 -7.62 25.46 -3.37
N ARG A 91 -8.12 24.78 -2.32
CA ARG A 91 -9.00 25.39 -1.31
C ARG A 91 -8.28 26.47 -0.50
N ILE A 92 -7.03 26.24 -0.09
CA ILE A 92 -6.21 27.23 0.64
C ILE A 92 -5.97 28.45 -0.24
N GLU A 93 -5.57 28.26 -1.49
CA GLU A 93 -5.29 29.36 -2.41
C GLU A 93 -6.56 30.13 -2.78
N LYS A 94 -7.69 29.45 -2.95
CA LYS A 94 -8.98 30.11 -3.14
C LYS A 94 -9.35 30.96 -1.91
N ALA A 95 -9.25 30.40 -0.70
CA ALA A 95 -9.57 31.14 0.52
C ALA A 95 -8.66 32.36 0.72
N ARG A 96 -7.37 32.23 0.37
CA ARG A 96 -6.41 33.34 0.34
C ARG A 96 -6.86 34.43 -0.62
N HIS A 97 -7.16 34.07 -1.86
CA HIS A 97 -7.61 35.01 -2.89
C HIS A 97 -8.90 35.72 -2.49
N ASP A 98 -9.91 34.98 -2.02
CA ASP A 98 -11.18 35.55 -1.55
C ASP A 98 -10.95 36.54 -0.39
N ARG A 99 -10.00 36.25 0.52
CA ARG A 99 -9.67 37.11 1.65
C ARG A 99 -8.92 38.37 1.22
N ASP A 100 -8.00 38.25 0.26
CA ASP A 100 -7.27 39.38 -0.32
C ASP A 100 -8.17 40.32 -1.15
N ALA A 101 -9.30 39.82 -1.67
CA ALA A 101 -10.28 40.64 -2.38
C ALA A 101 -11.17 41.48 -1.43
N LEU A 102 -11.18 41.18 -0.13
CA LEU A 102 -11.93 41.95 0.87
C LEU A 102 -11.10 43.10 1.42
N ASP A 103 -11.72 44.28 1.55
CA ASP A 103 -11.08 45.44 2.16
C ASP A 103 -10.66 45.14 3.61
N ARG A 104 -9.36 45.27 3.87
CA ARG A 104 -8.74 45.00 5.16
C ARG A 104 -9.17 46.01 6.22
N ASP A 105 -9.44 47.25 5.82
CA ASP A 105 -9.73 48.35 6.73
C ASP A 105 -11.24 48.62 6.86
N SER A 106 -12.06 47.72 6.29
CA SER A 106 -13.52 47.84 6.30
C SER A 106 -14.10 47.85 7.71
N THR A 107 -14.95 48.84 7.97
CA THR A 107 -15.74 48.94 9.20
C THR A 107 -17.09 48.25 9.11
N ASP A 108 -17.40 47.59 7.98
CA ASP A 108 -18.58 46.72 7.86
C ASP A 108 -18.37 45.42 8.67
N PRO A 109 -19.23 45.12 9.67
CA PRO A 109 -19.17 43.88 10.44
C PRO A 109 -19.16 42.61 9.57
N LYS A 110 -19.91 42.57 8.47
CA LYS A 110 -19.99 41.39 7.59
C LYS A 110 -18.68 41.12 6.87
N VAL A 111 -18.01 42.18 6.42
CA VAL A 111 -16.70 42.07 5.76
C VAL A 111 -15.65 41.56 6.76
N ARG A 112 -15.65 42.09 7.98
CA ARG A 112 -14.73 41.63 9.04
C ARG A 112 -14.97 40.16 9.42
N GLU A 113 -16.23 39.77 9.65
CA GLU A 113 -16.60 38.40 9.96
C GLU A 113 -16.14 37.44 8.84
N ARG A 114 -16.43 37.79 7.58
CA ARG A 114 -16.03 36.97 6.44
C ARG A 114 -14.52 36.82 6.33
N ARG A 115 -13.74 37.87 6.60
CA ARG A 115 -12.27 37.77 6.64
C ARG A 115 -11.78 36.81 7.72
N VAL A 116 -12.36 36.87 8.92
CA VAL A 116 -12.02 35.96 10.05
C VAL A 116 -12.35 34.51 9.69
N GLU A 117 -13.49 34.24 9.07
CA GLU A 117 -13.85 32.90 8.60
C GLU A 117 -12.83 32.34 7.60
N LEU A 118 -12.43 33.15 6.62
CA LEU A 118 -11.46 32.74 5.60
C LEU A 118 -10.08 32.49 6.21
N GLU A 119 -9.64 33.34 7.14
CA GLU A 119 -8.39 33.15 7.89
C GLU A 119 -8.43 31.83 8.69
N ALA A 120 -9.53 31.57 9.41
CA ALA A 120 -9.71 30.33 10.17
C ALA A 120 -9.72 29.08 9.26
N GLN A 121 -10.40 29.17 8.10
CA GLN A 121 -10.41 28.10 7.10
C GLN A 121 -8.98 27.82 6.60
N MET A 122 -8.24 28.85 6.21
CA MET A 122 -6.86 28.69 5.74
C MET A 122 -5.96 28.06 6.81
N THR A 123 -6.04 28.51 8.06
CA THR A 123 -5.25 27.93 9.16
C THR A 123 -5.55 26.44 9.33
N TRP A 124 -6.82 26.06 9.32
CA TRP A 124 -7.23 24.66 9.45
C TRP A 124 -6.77 23.80 8.27
N ASP A 125 -7.00 24.28 7.05
CA ASP A 125 -6.64 23.57 5.83
C ASP A 125 -5.11 23.41 5.71
N THR A 126 -4.33 24.45 6.03
CA THR A 126 -2.85 24.39 6.06
C THR A 126 -2.36 23.38 7.08
N ARG A 127 -2.94 23.37 8.29
CA ARG A 127 -2.57 22.36 9.30
C ARG A 127 -2.80 20.94 8.81
N ILE A 128 -3.96 20.69 8.18
CA ILE A 128 -4.25 19.37 7.59
C ILE A 128 -3.23 19.02 6.50
N PHE A 129 -2.87 19.99 5.66
CA PHE A 129 -1.87 19.79 4.61
C PHE A 129 -0.52 19.38 5.19
N GLU A 130 0.00 20.14 6.16
CA GLU A 130 1.29 19.86 6.81
C GLU A 130 1.30 18.50 7.53
N ASP A 131 0.24 18.19 8.30
CA ASP A 131 0.12 16.91 9.01
C ASP A 131 0.14 15.74 8.02
N ARG A 132 -0.47 15.92 6.86
CA ARG A 132 -0.48 14.94 5.78
C ARG A 132 0.83 14.86 5.01
N GLU A 133 1.51 15.99 4.80
CA GLU A 133 2.82 16.02 4.15
C GLU A 133 3.84 15.22 4.97
N ARG A 134 3.82 15.35 6.30
CA ARG A 134 4.67 14.58 7.22
C ARG A 134 4.48 13.07 7.11
N LEU A 135 3.29 12.61 6.73
CA LEU A 135 2.99 11.18 6.58
C LEU A 135 3.40 10.61 5.21
N LEU A 136 3.64 11.46 4.22
CA LEU A 136 3.91 11.01 2.84
C LEU A 136 5.09 10.04 2.74
N PRO A 137 6.25 10.25 3.41
CA PRO A 137 7.37 9.31 3.36
C PRO A 137 6.99 7.90 3.82
N VAL A 138 6.27 7.79 4.94
CA VAL A 138 5.87 6.51 5.54
C VAL A 138 4.90 5.76 4.62
N ILE A 139 3.95 6.47 4.00
CA ILE A 139 2.98 5.85 3.09
C ILE A 139 3.69 5.38 1.81
N CYS A 140 4.61 6.18 1.26
CA CYS A 140 5.38 5.84 0.07
C CYS A 140 6.40 4.71 0.29
N GLU A 141 6.77 4.43 1.54
CA GLU A 141 7.62 3.27 1.88
C GLU A 141 6.85 1.94 1.84
N GLN A 142 5.53 1.95 2.09
CA GLN A 142 4.73 0.72 2.18
C GLN A 142 4.83 -0.20 0.95
N PRO A 143 4.76 0.30 -0.30
CA PRO A 143 4.96 -0.53 -1.50
C PRO A 143 6.33 -1.23 -1.52
N VAL A 144 7.38 -0.55 -1.09
CA VAL A 144 8.75 -1.08 -1.06
C VAL A 144 8.85 -2.21 -0.04
N LEU A 145 8.22 -2.08 1.13
CA LEU A 145 8.19 -3.14 2.14
C LEU A 145 7.48 -4.41 1.62
N ILE A 146 6.42 -4.26 0.83
CA ILE A 146 5.73 -5.38 0.19
C ILE A 146 6.65 -6.08 -0.82
N GLU A 147 7.36 -5.31 -1.66
CA GLU A 147 8.31 -5.86 -2.63
C GLU A 147 9.46 -6.60 -1.94
N ARG A 148 10.04 -6.02 -0.89
CA ARG A 148 11.10 -6.65 -0.08
C ARG A 148 10.62 -7.96 0.54
N ARG A 149 9.40 -7.99 1.09
CA ARG A 149 8.79 -9.21 1.62
C ARG A 149 8.63 -10.28 0.54
N LEU A 150 8.03 -9.92 -0.59
CA LEU A 150 7.87 -10.85 -1.72
C LEU A 150 9.22 -11.41 -2.15
N PHE A 151 10.25 -10.57 -2.27
CA PHE A 151 11.60 -11.01 -2.63
C PHE A 151 12.17 -12.01 -1.63
N ALA A 152 12.05 -11.73 -0.32
CA ALA A 152 12.57 -12.61 0.72
C ALA A 152 11.86 -13.97 0.74
N LEU A 153 10.53 -14.00 0.59
CA LEU A 153 9.76 -15.26 0.50
C LEU A 153 10.07 -16.01 -0.80
N SER A 154 10.31 -15.30 -1.91
CA SER A 154 10.73 -15.91 -3.18
C SER A 154 12.10 -16.57 -3.05
N ARG A 155 13.01 -15.97 -2.29
CA ARG A 155 14.33 -16.52 -1.99
C ARG A 155 14.23 -17.78 -1.14
N ALA A 156 13.43 -17.75 -0.08
CA ALA A 156 13.16 -18.93 0.75
C ALA A 156 12.60 -20.08 -0.09
N LEU A 157 11.61 -19.82 -0.95
CA LEU A 157 11.06 -20.84 -1.85
C LEU A 157 12.09 -21.37 -2.84
N ALA A 158 12.97 -20.52 -3.39
CA ALA A 158 14.02 -20.94 -4.30
C ALA A 158 15.06 -21.86 -3.63
N GLU A 159 15.34 -21.66 -2.35
CA GLU A 159 16.24 -22.51 -1.57
C GLU A 159 15.68 -23.93 -1.37
N GLU A 160 14.35 -24.08 -1.40
CA GLU A 160 13.64 -25.36 -1.29
C GLU A 160 13.61 -26.16 -2.60
N LEU A 161 14.01 -25.56 -3.72
CA LEU A 161 14.09 -26.20 -5.04
C LEU A 161 15.44 -26.89 -5.29
N ASN A 162 16.42 -26.71 -4.40
CA ASN A 162 17.75 -27.29 -4.51
C ASN A 162 17.84 -28.67 -3.84
#